data_AF-A0AAU5ABQ8-F1
#
_entry.id   AF-A0AAU5ABQ8-F1
#
_cell.length_a   1.000
_cell.length_b   1.000
_cell.length_c   1.000
_cell.angle_alpha   90.00
_cell.angle_beta   90.00
_cell.angle_gamma   90.00
#
_symmetry.space_group_name_H-M   'P 1'
#
loop_
_entity.id
_entity.type
_entity.pdbx_description
1 polymer ?
#
loop_
_entity_poly.entity_id
_entity_poly.type
_entity_poly.pdbx_seq_one_letter_code
_entity_poly.pdbx_strand_id
1 'polypeptide(L)'
;MGVLALAACAVLAGATSLLAVGEWITDAPPHVLEHVGVRLDPLFPKRSLPAETTVRRLLARIDGDALDLAVGRWLADRRNRTRGRLRGLAVDGKSLRGAAKAKGRKIHLLAALDHTTGLVLAQLDVGEKTNEITCFQPLLETMDDLAGVVVTSDAMHAQREHADYLLGRDAHYIVIVKGNQKKLRKQLRSLPWTEIPLQGRVRGIGHGRSETRRIKVVTVNSLLFPGARQAVQIKRRRTDRKTGRTTIKTVYAVTSLTAEQAGPAQLATLIRDHWQIEALHHVRDTTFAEDASQLRTGNAPRAMATWRNLAIGALRLAGATNIAAALRHNARNADRPLALLGLK
;
A
#
# COMPACT_ATOMS: atom_id res chain seq x y z
N MET A 1 8.82 25.26 -1.65
CA MET A 1 9.51 24.06 -1.14
C MET A 1 9.33 23.89 0.37
N GLY A 2 9.66 24.90 1.20
CA GLY A 2 9.71 24.74 2.66
C GLY A 2 8.48 24.16 3.35
N VAL A 3 7.26 24.62 3.05
CA VAL A 3 6.06 24.16 3.80
C VAL A 3 5.75 22.67 3.58
N LEU A 4 5.94 22.14 2.37
CA LEU A 4 5.72 20.72 2.08
C LEU A 4 6.81 19.84 2.71
N ALA A 5 8.07 20.28 2.64
CA ALA A 5 9.19 19.61 3.29
C ALA A 5 9.02 19.58 4.82
N LEU A 6 8.58 20.69 5.41
CA LEU A 6 8.26 20.78 6.84
C LEU A 6 7.12 19.83 7.23
N ALA A 7 6.04 19.79 6.44
CA ALA A 7 4.93 18.86 6.68
C ALA A 7 5.40 17.39 6.60
N ALA A 8 6.22 17.04 5.60
CA ALA A 8 6.80 15.71 5.48
C ALA A 8 7.71 15.36 6.67
N CYS A 9 8.55 16.30 7.13
CA CYS A 9 9.41 16.12 8.29
C CYS A 9 8.60 15.93 9.59
N ALA A 10 7.57 16.74 9.79
CA ALA A 10 6.67 16.62 10.94
C ALA A 10 5.98 15.25 10.98
N VAL A 11 5.47 14.77 9.84
CA VAL A 11 4.84 13.43 9.76
C VAL A 11 5.87 12.32 10.01
N LEU A 12 7.11 12.47 9.53
CA LEU A 12 8.24 11.58 9.84
C LEU A 12 8.68 11.62 11.31
N ALA A 13 8.33 12.68 12.03
CA ALA A 13 8.49 12.83 13.47
C ALA A 13 7.24 12.38 14.26
N GLY A 14 6.19 11.89 13.59
CA GLY A 14 5.00 11.32 14.22
C GLY A 14 3.79 12.26 14.30
N ALA A 15 3.81 13.42 13.64
CA ALA A 15 2.63 14.29 13.56
C ALA A 15 1.48 13.58 12.82
N THR A 16 0.37 13.36 13.52
CA THR A 16 -0.81 12.64 12.98
C THR A 16 -1.93 13.58 12.52
N SER A 17 -1.85 14.87 12.88
CA SER A 17 -2.83 15.93 12.58
C SER A 17 -2.13 17.20 12.08
N LEU A 18 -2.88 18.09 11.42
CA LEU A 18 -2.32 19.38 10.97
C LEU A 18 -1.92 20.29 12.14
N LEU A 19 -2.61 20.17 13.28
CA LEU A 19 -2.22 20.86 14.50
C LEU A 19 -0.82 20.42 14.96
N ALA A 20 -0.60 19.10 15.06
CA ALA A 20 0.71 18.55 15.40
C ALA A 20 1.80 18.92 14.37
N VAL A 21 1.44 19.06 13.08
CA VAL A 21 2.35 19.57 12.06
C VAL A 21 2.73 21.03 12.35
N GLY A 22 1.76 21.88 12.69
CA GLY A 22 2.01 23.29 13.06
C GLY A 22 2.84 23.45 14.33
N GLU A 23 2.58 22.64 15.36
CA GLU A 23 3.36 22.58 16.60
C GLU A 23 4.80 22.18 16.30
N TRP A 24 5.03 21.10 15.54
CA TRP A 24 6.37 20.67 15.15
C TRP A 24 7.14 21.74 14.37
N ILE A 25 6.46 22.48 13.48
CA ILE A 25 7.06 23.59 12.73
C ILE A 25 7.48 24.74 13.66
N THR A 26 6.66 25.03 14.67
CA THR A 26 6.91 26.10 15.65
C THR A 26 8.12 25.75 16.51
N ASP A 27 8.26 24.48 16.87
CA ASP A 27 9.35 23.97 17.72
C ASP A 27 10.63 23.61 16.92
N ALA A 28 10.59 23.69 15.58
CA ALA A 28 11.72 23.30 14.75
C ALA A 28 12.93 24.23 14.97
N PRO A 29 14.14 23.67 15.18
CA PRO A 29 15.34 24.49 15.35
C PRO A 29 15.62 25.42 14.16
N PRO A 30 16.21 26.60 14.41
CA PRO A 30 16.64 27.54 13.36
C PRO A 30 17.37 26.91 12.17
N HIS A 31 18.33 26.03 12.41
CA HIS A 31 19.10 25.40 11.34
C HIS A 31 18.24 24.48 10.47
N VAL A 32 17.30 23.75 11.07
CA VAL A 32 16.35 22.90 10.33
C VAL A 32 15.47 23.74 9.41
N LEU A 33 14.94 24.85 9.93
CA LEU A 33 14.14 25.81 9.17
C LEU A 33 14.91 26.38 7.98
N GLU A 34 16.20 26.68 8.17
CA GLU A 34 17.07 27.20 7.11
C GLU A 34 17.38 26.17 6.02
N HIS A 35 17.58 24.90 6.35
CA HIS A 35 17.80 23.83 5.37
C HIS A 35 16.59 23.64 4.45
N VAL A 36 15.37 23.82 4.97
CA VAL A 36 14.13 23.74 4.17
C VAL A 36 13.74 25.08 3.51
N GLY A 37 14.60 26.10 3.63
CA GLY A 37 14.46 27.38 2.93
C GLY A 37 13.59 28.43 3.64
N VAL A 38 13.33 28.29 4.94
CA VAL A 38 12.76 29.37 5.76
C VAL A 38 13.90 30.32 6.12
N ARG A 39 13.78 31.58 5.70
CA ARG A 39 14.79 32.63 5.92
C ARG A 39 14.31 33.65 6.95
N LEU A 40 15.25 34.34 7.57
CA LEU A 40 14.97 35.55 8.34
C LEU A 40 14.45 36.63 7.40
N ASP A 41 13.45 37.38 7.86
CA ASP A 41 13.00 38.55 7.13
C ASP A 41 14.13 39.62 7.12
N PRO A 42 14.47 40.20 5.95
CA PRO A 42 15.58 41.16 5.86
C PRO A 42 15.34 42.47 6.62
N LEU A 43 14.07 42.84 6.84
CA LEU A 43 13.66 44.10 7.47
C LEU A 43 13.32 43.92 8.95
N PHE A 44 12.92 42.70 9.35
CA PHE A 44 12.63 42.36 10.74
C PHE A 44 13.34 41.05 11.09
N PRO A 45 14.14 40.96 12.17
CA PRO A 45 14.88 39.73 12.52
C PRO A 45 13.97 38.65 13.12
N LYS A 46 12.87 38.32 12.43
CA LYS A 46 11.91 37.28 12.75
C LYS A 46 11.80 36.32 11.57
N ARG A 47 11.66 35.03 11.87
CA ARG A 47 11.32 34.02 10.87
C ARG A 47 9.80 33.97 10.73
N SER A 48 9.27 34.15 9.52
CA SER A 48 7.85 33.96 9.26
C SER A 48 7.55 32.47 9.07
N LEU A 49 7.18 31.80 10.17
CA LEU A 49 6.83 30.38 10.16
C LEU A 49 5.42 30.17 9.59
N PRO A 50 5.20 29.12 8.78
CA PRO A 50 3.87 28.80 8.30
C PRO A 50 3.01 28.29 9.46
N ALA A 51 2.00 29.06 9.84
CA ALA A 51 0.99 28.62 10.80
C ALA A 51 0.22 27.38 10.28
N GLU A 52 -0.42 26.65 11.19
CA GLU A 52 -1.28 25.50 10.88
C GLU A 52 -2.29 25.81 9.77
N THR A 53 -2.91 27.00 9.82
CA THR A 53 -3.89 27.45 8.82
C THR A 53 -3.29 27.61 7.42
N THR A 54 -2.00 27.96 7.32
CA THR A 54 -1.26 28.04 6.05
C THR A 54 -0.99 26.64 5.50
N VAL A 55 -0.52 25.72 6.35
CA VAL A 55 -0.33 24.30 5.98
C VAL A 55 -1.65 23.70 5.50
N ARG A 56 -2.74 23.91 6.25
CA ARG A 56 -4.08 23.44 5.90
C ARG A 56 -4.55 23.95 4.55
N ARG A 57 -4.45 25.27 4.31
CA ARG A 57 -4.87 25.88 3.03
C ARG A 57 -4.05 25.34 1.86
N LEU A 58 -2.75 25.15 2.07
CA LEU A 58 -1.86 24.57 1.06
C LEU A 58 -2.27 23.13 0.74
N LEU A 59 -2.36 22.25 1.74
CA LEU A 59 -2.69 20.83 1.52
C LEU A 59 -4.12 20.64 1.01
N ALA A 60 -5.05 21.55 1.31
CA ALA A 60 -6.40 21.51 0.75
C ALA A 60 -6.44 21.83 -0.75
N ARG A 61 -5.49 22.64 -1.25
CA ARG A 61 -5.44 23.14 -2.63
C ARG A 61 -4.36 22.49 -3.49
N ILE A 62 -3.47 21.70 -2.90
CA ILE A 62 -2.40 21.02 -3.64
C ILE A 62 -3.03 20.06 -4.66
N ASP A 63 -2.38 19.93 -5.81
CA ASP A 63 -2.68 18.87 -6.75
C ASP A 63 -2.32 17.52 -6.10
N GLY A 64 -3.35 16.72 -5.81
CA GLY A 64 -3.19 15.43 -5.16
C GLY A 64 -2.55 14.38 -6.06
N ASP A 65 -2.81 14.45 -7.38
CA ASP A 65 -2.24 13.52 -8.35
C ASP A 65 -0.75 13.78 -8.52
N ALA A 66 -0.36 15.06 -8.65
CA ALA A 66 1.04 15.45 -8.70
C ALA A 66 1.80 15.07 -7.43
N LEU A 67 1.18 15.22 -6.26
CA LEU A 67 1.79 14.83 -4.99
C LEU A 67 1.98 13.31 -4.86
N ASP A 68 0.95 12.52 -5.20
CA ASP A 68 1.02 11.05 -5.19
C ASP A 68 2.10 10.54 -6.17
N LEU A 69 2.16 11.11 -7.37
CA LEU A 69 3.16 10.78 -8.37
C LEU A 69 4.59 11.11 -7.88
N ALA A 70 4.79 12.29 -7.30
CA ALA A 70 6.09 12.73 -6.81
C ALA A 70 6.60 11.82 -5.67
N VAL A 71 5.75 11.50 -4.70
CA VAL A 71 6.11 10.59 -3.60
C VAL A 71 6.33 9.16 -4.09
N GLY A 72 5.46 8.67 -4.97
CA GLY A 72 5.59 7.34 -5.56
C GLY A 72 6.91 7.15 -6.32
N ARG A 73 7.27 8.13 -7.16
CA ARG A 73 8.57 8.16 -7.87
C ARG A 73 9.75 8.25 -6.91
N TRP A 74 9.70 9.15 -5.93
CA TRP A 74 10.77 9.28 -4.94
C TRP A 74 11.06 7.96 -4.20
N LEU A 75 10.02 7.20 -3.86
CA LEU A 75 10.12 5.87 -3.25
C LEU A 75 10.60 4.81 -4.24
N ALA A 76 10.14 4.86 -5.48
CA ALA A 76 10.55 3.94 -6.54
C ALA A 76 12.06 4.06 -6.84
N ASP A 77 12.58 5.28 -6.90
CA ASP A 77 13.99 5.57 -7.22
C ASP A 77 14.95 5.07 -6.12
N ARG A 78 14.48 5.04 -4.88
CA ARG A 78 15.29 4.64 -3.70
C ARG A 78 15.10 3.19 -3.30
N ARG A 79 14.25 2.43 -3.99
CA ARG A 79 14.01 1.03 -3.68
C ARG A 79 15.22 0.18 -4.06
N ASN A 80 15.61 -0.74 -3.18
CA ASN A 80 16.58 -1.77 -3.55
C ASN A 80 15.92 -2.78 -4.49
N ARG A 81 16.43 -2.88 -5.74
CA ARG A 81 15.97 -3.90 -6.69
C ARG A 81 16.55 -5.25 -6.30
N THR A 82 15.72 -6.18 -5.84
CA THR A 82 16.15 -7.57 -5.60
C THR A 82 16.31 -8.30 -6.93
N ARG A 83 17.50 -8.84 -7.20
CA ARG A 83 17.75 -9.69 -8.37
C ARG A 83 17.31 -11.13 -8.09
N GLY A 84 16.73 -11.79 -9.09
CA GLY A 84 16.44 -13.24 -9.06
C GLY A 84 15.11 -13.66 -8.41
N ARG A 85 14.32 -12.74 -7.85
CA ARG A 85 12.97 -13.05 -7.33
C ARG A 85 11.91 -12.34 -8.17
N LEU A 86 10.82 -13.04 -8.50
CA LEU A 86 9.64 -12.44 -9.11
C LEU A 86 9.15 -11.27 -8.27
N ARG A 87 9.04 -10.09 -8.90
CA ARG A 87 8.59 -8.87 -8.23
C ARG A 87 7.07 -8.89 -8.13
N GLY A 88 6.55 -8.91 -6.90
CA GLY A 88 5.12 -8.81 -6.63
C GLY A 88 4.68 -7.38 -6.36
N LEU A 89 3.53 -6.98 -6.90
CA LEU A 89 2.90 -5.67 -6.68
C LEU A 89 1.46 -5.88 -6.23
N ALA A 90 1.12 -5.52 -4.99
CA ALA A 90 -0.23 -5.62 -4.47
C ALA A 90 -1.03 -4.38 -4.88
N VAL A 91 -2.24 -4.59 -5.43
CA VAL A 91 -3.21 -3.50 -5.67
C VAL A 91 -4.42 -3.73 -4.78
N ASP A 92 -4.72 -2.73 -3.95
CA ASP A 92 -5.85 -2.73 -3.02
C ASP A 92 -6.26 -1.30 -2.65
N GLY A 93 -7.53 -1.15 -2.28
CA GLY A 93 -8.16 0.13 -1.94
C GLY A 93 -8.27 0.38 -0.44
N LYS A 94 -8.16 1.64 -0.02
CA LYS A 94 -8.44 2.07 1.36
C LYS A 94 -9.33 3.31 1.40
N SER A 95 -10.48 3.18 2.07
CA SER A 95 -11.34 4.30 2.42
C SER A 95 -10.82 5.04 3.66
N LEU A 96 -10.73 6.37 3.58
CA LEU A 96 -10.39 7.24 4.71
C LEU A 96 -11.66 7.53 5.54
N ARG A 97 -11.92 6.69 6.55
CA ARG A 97 -13.25 6.67 7.21
C ARG A 97 -13.56 7.93 8.01
N GLY A 98 -12.57 8.53 8.66
CA GLY A 98 -12.76 9.72 9.50
C GLY A 98 -13.18 10.99 8.72
N ALA A 99 -12.68 11.11 7.47
CA ALA A 99 -13.01 12.22 6.58
C ALA A 99 -14.49 12.21 6.12
N ALA A 100 -15.12 11.04 6.06
CA ALA A 100 -16.48 10.87 5.52
C ALA A 100 -17.63 11.15 6.53
N LYS A 101 -17.36 11.24 7.84
CA LYS A 101 -18.40 11.09 8.89
C LYS A 101 -19.39 12.25 9.09
N ALA A 102 -19.32 13.37 8.34
CA ALA A 102 -20.19 14.53 8.61
C ALA A 102 -20.44 15.47 7.41
N LYS A 103 -20.71 14.93 6.21
CA LYS A 103 -20.83 15.64 4.90
C LYS A 103 -19.52 15.85 4.12
N GLY A 104 -18.41 15.23 4.54
CA GLY A 104 -17.16 15.24 3.78
C GLY A 104 -17.16 14.23 2.63
N ARG A 105 -16.40 14.50 1.57
CA ARG A 105 -16.16 13.56 0.46
C ARG A 105 -15.63 12.24 0.99
N LYS A 106 -16.21 11.14 0.51
CA LYS A 106 -15.68 9.79 0.77
C LYS A 106 -14.43 9.61 -0.08
N ILE A 107 -13.27 9.86 0.53
CA ILE A 107 -11.98 9.63 -0.13
C ILE A 107 -11.67 8.13 -0.03
N HIS A 108 -11.47 7.53 -1.19
CA HIS A 108 -11.09 6.13 -1.31
C HIS A 108 -9.85 6.06 -2.19
N LEU A 109 -8.74 5.62 -1.62
CA LEU A 109 -7.45 5.63 -2.29
C LEU A 109 -7.10 4.23 -2.76
N LEU A 110 -6.87 4.06 -4.06
CA LEU A 110 -6.35 2.82 -4.63
C LEU A 110 -4.82 2.93 -4.66
N ALA A 111 -4.12 1.93 -4.13
CA ALA A 111 -2.66 1.96 -4.01
C ALA A 111 -2.02 0.71 -4.63
N ALA A 112 -0.83 0.91 -5.21
CA ALA A 112 0.05 -0.15 -5.69
C ALA A 112 1.28 -0.26 -4.78
N LEU A 113 1.40 -1.37 -4.05
CA LEU A 113 2.45 -1.61 -3.07
C LEU A 113 3.42 -2.71 -3.52
N ASP A 114 4.71 -2.43 -3.47
CA ASP A 114 5.75 -3.43 -3.75
C ASP A 114 5.87 -4.43 -2.60
N HIS A 115 5.76 -5.73 -2.90
CA HIS A 115 5.73 -6.80 -1.90
C HIS A 115 7.02 -6.89 -1.08
N THR A 116 8.17 -6.62 -1.70
CA THR A 116 9.48 -6.84 -1.10
C THR A 116 9.81 -5.73 -0.11
N THR A 117 9.59 -4.50 -0.55
CA THR A 117 9.99 -3.29 0.18
C THR A 117 8.86 -2.72 1.03
N GLY A 118 7.61 -3.09 0.73
CA GLY A 118 6.42 -2.52 1.37
C GLY A 118 6.16 -1.06 0.97
N LEU A 119 6.79 -0.57 -0.10
CA LEU A 119 6.63 0.84 -0.51
C LEU A 119 5.38 0.98 -1.37
N VAL A 120 4.61 2.06 -1.13
CA VAL A 120 3.54 2.47 -2.05
C VAL A 120 4.19 3.21 -3.20
N LEU A 121 4.17 2.62 -4.38
CA LEU A 121 4.82 3.16 -5.58
C LEU A 121 3.89 4.01 -6.42
N ALA A 122 2.59 3.76 -6.32
CA ALA A 122 1.55 4.57 -6.94
C ALA A 122 0.32 4.60 -6.03
N GLN A 123 -0.39 5.73 -6.06
CA GLN A 123 -1.67 5.92 -5.37
C GLN A 123 -2.53 6.87 -6.20
N LEU A 124 -3.84 6.64 -6.20
CA LEU A 124 -4.82 7.58 -6.74
C LEU A 124 -6.04 7.66 -5.85
N ASP A 125 -6.77 8.77 -5.92
CA ASP A 125 -8.14 8.85 -5.40
C ASP A 125 -9.10 8.29 -6.44
N VAL A 126 -9.86 7.27 -6.05
CA VAL A 126 -10.93 6.74 -6.88
C VAL A 126 -11.95 7.84 -7.12
N GLY A 127 -12.27 8.67 -6.12
CA GLY A 127 -13.24 9.73 -6.28
C GLY A 127 -14.68 9.25 -6.38
N GLU A 128 -15.62 10.20 -6.44
CA GLU A 128 -17.02 9.94 -6.06
C GLU A 128 -17.86 9.29 -7.17
N LYS A 129 -17.54 9.53 -8.45
CA LYS A 129 -18.35 9.10 -9.60
C LYS A 129 -17.84 7.82 -10.28
N THR A 130 -16.79 7.23 -9.75
CA THR A 130 -16.11 6.08 -10.34
C THR A 130 -15.84 5.03 -9.25
N ASN A 131 -15.18 3.94 -9.59
CA ASN A 131 -14.92 2.84 -8.68
C ASN A 131 -13.51 2.27 -8.86
N GLU A 132 -13.09 1.41 -7.92
CA GLU A 132 -11.75 0.81 -7.91
C GLU A 132 -11.45 0.00 -9.18
N ILE A 133 -12.46 -0.59 -9.84
CA ILE A 133 -12.26 -1.36 -11.07
C ILE A 133 -11.81 -0.43 -12.19
N THR A 134 -12.54 0.66 -12.42
CA THR A 134 -12.21 1.65 -13.45
C THR A 134 -10.90 2.39 -13.21
N CYS A 135 -10.44 2.48 -11.96
CA CYS A 135 -9.18 3.14 -11.61
C CYS A 135 -7.97 2.18 -11.62
N PHE A 136 -8.16 0.87 -11.81
CA PHE A 136 -7.07 -0.10 -11.80
C PHE A 136 -6.03 0.16 -12.89
N GLN A 137 -6.46 0.38 -14.13
CA GLN A 137 -5.56 0.67 -15.25
C GLN A 137 -4.91 2.06 -15.10
N PRO A 138 -5.64 3.16 -14.83
CA PRO A 138 -5.03 4.48 -14.59
C PRO A 138 -3.96 4.49 -13.50
N LEU A 139 -4.14 3.72 -12.42
CA LEU A 139 -3.11 3.57 -11.38
C LEU A 139 -1.81 3.01 -11.96
N LEU A 140 -1.92 1.93 -12.71
CA LEU A 140 -0.78 1.21 -13.25
C LEU A 140 -0.12 1.95 -14.42
N GLU A 141 -0.84 2.82 -15.13
CA GLU A 141 -0.28 3.73 -16.15
C GLU A 141 0.74 4.72 -15.57
N THR A 142 0.63 5.08 -14.29
CA THR A 142 1.63 5.93 -13.63
C THR A 142 2.98 5.24 -13.40
N MET A 143 3.05 3.93 -13.67
CA MET A 143 4.23 3.09 -13.44
C MET A 143 4.83 2.63 -14.78
N ASP A 144 6.11 2.94 -14.99
CA ASP A 144 6.81 2.58 -16.24
C ASP A 144 7.32 1.13 -16.24
N ASP A 145 7.69 0.59 -15.07
CA ASP A 145 8.34 -0.72 -14.89
C ASP A 145 7.33 -1.79 -14.41
N LEU A 146 6.49 -2.27 -15.33
CA LEU A 146 5.53 -3.37 -15.11
C LEU A 146 5.87 -4.68 -15.83
N ALA A 147 6.73 -4.66 -16.85
CA ALA A 147 7.13 -5.87 -17.56
C ALA A 147 7.75 -6.89 -16.58
N GLY A 148 7.26 -8.12 -16.62
CA GLY A 148 7.65 -9.21 -15.72
C GLY A 148 7.16 -9.08 -14.26
N VAL A 149 6.44 -8.01 -13.90
CA VAL A 149 5.89 -7.82 -12.56
C VAL A 149 4.64 -8.68 -12.38
N VAL A 150 4.49 -9.28 -11.19
CA VAL A 150 3.30 -10.04 -10.81
C VAL A 150 2.37 -9.17 -9.99
N VAL A 151 1.31 -8.65 -10.61
CA VAL A 151 0.28 -7.88 -9.93
C VAL A 151 -0.65 -8.82 -9.16
N THR A 152 -0.74 -8.65 -7.85
CA THR A 152 -1.65 -9.40 -6.99
C THR A 152 -2.80 -8.53 -6.57
N SER A 153 -4.01 -9.05 -6.74
CA SER A 153 -5.22 -8.29 -6.45
C SER A 153 -6.26 -9.16 -5.76
N ASP A 154 -7.17 -8.48 -5.07
CA ASP A 154 -8.29 -9.09 -4.42
C ASP A 154 -9.30 -9.65 -5.45
N ALA A 155 -10.44 -10.16 -4.95
CA ALA A 155 -11.42 -10.76 -5.83
C ALA A 155 -12.23 -9.77 -6.64
N MET A 156 -12.41 -8.53 -6.17
CA MET A 156 -13.14 -7.51 -6.93
C MET A 156 -12.44 -7.20 -8.25
N HIS A 157 -11.11 -7.25 -8.27
CA HIS A 157 -10.29 -7.06 -9.46
C HIS A 157 -10.15 -8.30 -10.36
N ALA A 158 -10.86 -9.40 -10.08
CA ALA A 158 -10.96 -10.57 -10.97
C ALA A 158 -11.77 -10.25 -12.23
N GLN A 159 -11.31 -9.27 -13.02
CA GLN A 159 -11.91 -8.79 -14.26
C GLN A 159 -11.06 -9.27 -15.44
N ARG A 160 -11.71 -9.59 -16.55
CA ARG A 160 -11.01 -10.11 -17.73
C ARG A 160 -10.19 -9.01 -18.38
N GLU A 161 -10.74 -7.81 -18.43
CA GLU A 161 -10.14 -6.60 -18.96
C GLU A 161 -8.85 -6.21 -18.20
N HIS A 162 -8.80 -6.44 -16.88
CA HIS A 162 -7.56 -6.24 -16.11
C HIS A 162 -6.50 -7.28 -16.47
N ALA A 163 -6.90 -8.54 -16.66
CA ALA A 163 -5.97 -9.59 -17.06
C ALA A 163 -5.39 -9.31 -18.46
N ASP A 164 -6.24 -8.96 -19.43
CA ASP A 164 -5.82 -8.61 -20.79
C ASP A 164 -4.88 -7.40 -20.79
N TYR A 165 -5.21 -6.35 -20.02
CA TYR A 165 -4.34 -5.17 -19.85
C TYR A 165 -2.96 -5.53 -19.30
N LEU A 166 -2.90 -6.33 -18.23
CA LEU A 166 -1.63 -6.72 -17.61
C LEU A 166 -0.79 -7.55 -18.58
N LEU A 167 -1.40 -8.51 -19.27
CA LEU A 167 -0.72 -9.32 -20.27
C LEU A 167 -0.21 -8.48 -21.45
N GLY A 168 -0.98 -7.49 -21.89
CA GLY A 168 -0.57 -6.55 -22.94
C GLY A 168 0.59 -5.63 -22.55
N ARG A 169 0.89 -5.50 -21.25
CA ARG A 169 2.05 -4.77 -20.72
C ARG A 169 3.20 -5.69 -20.29
N ASP A 170 3.21 -6.93 -20.79
CA ASP A 170 4.16 -7.99 -20.41
C ASP A 170 4.21 -8.26 -18.89
N ALA A 171 3.15 -7.91 -18.16
CA ALA A 171 3.00 -8.18 -16.76
C ALA A 171 2.24 -9.49 -16.53
N HIS A 172 2.32 -10.00 -15.31
CA HIS A 172 1.60 -11.17 -14.86
C HIS A 172 0.61 -10.81 -13.77
N TYR A 173 -0.37 -11.67 -13.56
CA TYR A 173 -1.32 -11.49 -12.46
C TYR A 173 -1.39 -12.72 -11.57
N ILE A 174 -1.75 -12.50 -10.30
CA ILE A 174 -2.37 -13.51 -9.44
C ILE A 174 -3.61 -12.89 -8.83
N VAL A 175 -4.77 -13.45 -9.17
CA VAL A 175 -6.05 -12.90 -8.71
C VAL A 175 -6.85 -13.91 -7.92
N ILE A 176 -7.43 -13.46 -6.79
CA ILE A 176 -8.30 -14.30 -5.96
C ILE A 176 -9.68 -14.43 -6.61
N VAL A 177 -10.24 -15.64 -6.68
CA VAL A 177 -11.56 -15.86 -7.27
C VAL A 177 -12.59 -16.17 -6.19
N LYS A 178 -13.60 -15.30 -6.05
CA LYS A 178 -14.73 -15.45 -5.11
C LYS A 178 -16.06 -15.58 -5.87
N GLY A 179 -17.18 -15.19 -5.23
CA GLY A 179 -18.54 -15.35 -5.74
C GLY A 179 -18.90 -14.43 -6.90
N ASN A 180 -18.13 -13.37 -7.14
CA ASN A 180 -18.32 -12.45 -8.26
C ASN A 180 -18.03 -13.11 -9.62
N GLN A 181 -17.17 -14.13 -9.67
CA GLN A 181 -16.84 -14.88 -10.88
C GLN A 181 -17.39 -16.32 -10.84
N LYS A 182 -18.72 -16.46 -10.89
CA LYS A 182 -19.43 -17.74 -10.66
C LYS A 182 -18.96 -18.88 -11.58
N LYS A 183 -18.86 -18.62 -12.90
CA LYS A 183 -18.48 -19.63 -13.91
C LYS A 183 -17.04 -20.10 -13.72
N LEU A 184 -16.10 -19.15 -13.59
CA LEU A 184 -14.69 -19.45 -13.32
C LEU A 184 -14.53 -20.21 -12.00
N ARG A 185 -15.22 -19.79 -10.93
CA ARG A 185 -15.20 -20.49 -9.64
C ARG A 185 -15.74 -21.92 -9.75
N LYS A 186 -16.74 -22.16 -10.60
CA LYS A 186 -17.25 -23.52 -10.87
C LYS A 186 -16.17 -24.38 -11.52
N GLN A 187 -15.50 -23.89 -12.57
CA GLN A 187 -14.37 -24.60 -13.19
C GLN A 187 -13.24 -24.87 -12.19
N LEU A 188 -12.88 -23.87 -11.39
CA LEU A 188 -11.84 -24.04 -10.37
C LEU A 188 -12.23 -25.10 -9.33
N ARG A 189 -13.51 -25.21 -8.95
CA ARG A 189 -13.97 -26.24 -8.01
C ARG A 189 -13.97 -27.64 -8.61
N SER A 190 -14.17 -27.79 -9.92
CA SER A 190 -14.23 -29.09 -10.61
C SER A 190 -12.86 -29.66 -10.97
N LEU A 191 -11.77 -28.93 -10.77
CA LEU A 191 -10.41 -29.46 -10.95
C LEU A 191 -10.14 -30.61 -9.95
N PRO A 192 -9.29 -31.59 -10.29
CA PRO A 192 -9.04 -32.81 -9.50
C PRO A 192 -8.15 -32.55 -8.27
N TRP A 193 -8.60 -31.66 -7.38
CA TRP A 193 -7.84 -31.26 -6.18
C TRP A 193 -7.54 -32.38 -5.21
N THR A 194 -8.29 -33.48 -5.27
CA THR A 194 -8.05 -34.69 -4.46
C THR A 194 -6.80 -35.44 -4.92
N GLU A 195 -6.56 -35.49 -6.22
CA GLU A 195 -5.44 -36.20 -6.86
C GLU A 195 -4.14 -35.37 -6.82
N ILE A 196 -4.26 -34.04 -6.81
CA ILE A 196 -3.08 -33.16 -6.75
C ILE A 196 -2.40 -33.28 -5.37
N PRO A 197 -1.09 -33.59 -5.30
CA PRO A 197 -0.38 -33.71 -4.03
C PRO A 197 -0.32 -32.36 -3.29
N LEU A 198 -0.13 -32.41 -1.97
CA LEU A 198 0.09 -31.20 -1.19
C LEU A 198 1.49 -30.64 -1.49
N GLN A 199 1.57 -29.48 -2.14
CA GLN A 199 2.85 -28.89 -2.57
C GLN A 199 3.39 -27.83 -1.61
N GLY A 200 2.61 -27.43 -0.60
CA GLY A 200 3.12 -26.52 0.43
C GLY A 200 2.22 -26.42 1.65
N ARG A 201 2.84 -26.27 2.82
CA ARG A 201 2.16 -26.11 4.10
C ARG A 201 2.90 -25.08 4.96
N VAL A 202 2.17 -24.06 5.39
CA VAL A 202 2.71 -23.03 6.29
C VAL A 202 1.84 -22.95 7.54
N ARG A 203 2.46 -22.90 8.71
CA ARG A 203 1.79 -22.71 10.00
C ARG A 203 2.23 -21.37 10.59
N GLY A 204 1.29 -20.65 11.17
CA GLY A 204 1.53 -19.40 11.88
C GLY A 204 0.70 -19.33 13.15
N ILE A 205 1.18 -18.54 14.11
CA ILE A 205 0.48 -18.23 15.36
C ILE A 205 0.49 -16.71 15.50
N GLY A 206 -0.68 -16.11 15.75
CA GLY A 206 -0.79 -14.66 15.90
C GLY A 206 -2.19 -14.25 16.34
N HIS A 207 -2.30 -13.15 17.09
CA HIS A 207 -3.56 -12.60 17.60
C HIS A 207 -4.48 -13.65 18.26
N GLY A 208 -3.90 -14.53 19.11
CA GLY A 208 -4.65 -15.58 19.80
C GLY A 208 -5.16 -16.74 18.92
N ARG A 209 -4.73 -16.80 17.65
CA ARG A 209 -5.18 -17.82 16.69
C ARG A 209 -3.99 -18.57 16.12
N SER A 210 -4.20 -19.86 15.84
CA SER A 210 -3.29 -20.64 15.00
C SER A 210 -3.89 -20.77 13.61
N GLU A 211 -3.04 -20.63 12.59
CA GLU A 211 -3.46 -20.73 11.19
C GLU A 211 -2.54 -21.69 10.45
N THR A 212 -3.14 -22.61 9.69
CA THR A 212 -2.42 -23.48 8.75
C THR A 212 -2.95 -23.21 7.35
N ARG A 213 -2.05 -22.88 6.43
CA ARG A 213 -2.35 -22.73 5.00
C ARG A 213 -1.75 -23.93 4.26
N ARG A 214 -2.57 -24.60 3.46
CA ARG A 214 -2.17 -25.66 2.54
C ARG A 214 -2.40 -25.19 1.11
N ILE A 215 -1.39 -25.32 0.26
CA ILE A 215 -1.48 -24.92 -1.15
C ILE A 215 -1.39 -26.15 -2.05
N LYS A 216 -2.25 -26.15 -3.08
CA LYS A 216 -2.19 -27.02 -4.24
C LYS A 216 -2.25 -26.15 -5.49
N VAL A 217 -1.49 -26.51 -6.51
CA VAL A 217 -1.35 -25.80 -7.77
C VAL A 217 -1.40 -26.82 -8.90
N VAL A 218 -2.11 -26.48 -9.96
CA VAL A 218 -2.22 -27.31 -11.16
C VAL A 218 -2.15 -26.44 -12.40
N THR A 219 -1.45 -26.93 -13.41
CA THR A 219 -1.40 -26.32 -14.74
C THR A 219 -2.76 -26.46 -15.43
N VAL A 220 -3.21 -25.39 -16.07
CA VAL A 220 -4.53 -25.32 -16.73
C VAL A 220 -4.38 -24.59 -18.06
N ASN A 221 -5.18 -25.01 -19.05
CA ASN A 221 -5.18 -24.39 -20.39
C ASN A 221 -6.55 -23.88 -20.83
N SER A 222 -7.62 -24.14 -20.07
CA SER A 222 -9.01 -23.94 -20.50
C SER A 222 -9.91 -23.23 -19.47
N LEU A 223 -9.31 -22.46 -18.56
CA LEU A 223 -10.09 -21.61 -17.66
C LEU A 223 -10.71 -20.42 -18.41
N LEU A 224 -11.91 -20.03 -17.99
CA LEU A 224 -12.62 -18.86 -18.50
C LEU A 224 -12.02 -17.53 -17.98
N PHE A 225 -10.70 -17.42 -17.96
CA PHE A 225 -9.98 -16.23 -17.52
C PHE A 225 -8.73 -16.00 -18.41
N PRO A 226 -8.51 -14.79 -18.96
CA PRO A 226 -7.52 -14.57 -20.00
C PRO A 226 -6.09 -14.94 -19.59
N GLY A 227 -5.40 -15.69 -20.45
CA GLY A 227 -4.01 -16.10 -20.23
C GLY A 227 -3.75 -16.97 -19.00
N ALA A 228 -4.79 -17.52 -18.36
CA ALA A 228 -4.63 -18.37 -17.17
C ALA A 228 -3.82 -19.64 -17.49
N ARG A 229 -2.72 -19.84 -16.77
CA ARG A 229 -1.80 -20.99 -16.94
C ARG A 229 -1.73 -21.90 -15.72
N GLN A 230 -1.99 -21.37 -14.53
CA GLN A 230 -2.07 -22.18 -13.31
C GLN A 230 -3.28 -21.80 -12.46
N ALA A 231 -3.91 -22.81 -11.87
CA ALA A 231 -4.94 -22.68 -10.86
C ALA A 231 -4.38 -23.01 -9.48
N VAL A 232 -4.75 -22.24 -8.47
CA VAL A 232 -4.28 -22.43 -7.10
C VAL A 232 -5.47 -22.67 -6.17
N GLN A 233 -5.39 -23.70 -5.34
CA GLN A 233 -6.28 -23.92 -4.20
C GLN A 233 -5.51 -23.70 -2.90
N ILE A 234 -6.01 -22.80 -2.07
CA ILE A 234 -5.51 -22.56 -0.72
C ILE A 234 -6.57 -22.98 0.29
N LYS A 235 -6.28 -24.02 1.08
CA LYS A 235 -7.08 -24.37 2.26
C LYS A 235 -6.49 -23.71 3.49
N ARG A 236 -7.25 -22.79 4.10
CA ARG A 236 -6.90 -22.08 5.34
C ARG A 236 -7.67 -22.70 6.49
N ARG A 237 -6.97 -23.35 7.42
CA ARG A 237 -7.53 -23.78 8.70
C ARG A 237 -7.11 -22.79 9.77
N ARG A 238 -8.08 -22.13 10.39
CA ARG A 238 -7.88 -21.23 11.53
C ARG A 238 -8.47 -21.88 12.77
N THR A 239 -7.71 -21.93 13.86
CA THR A 239 -8.17 -22.41 15.15
C THR A 239 -7.95 -21.31 16.18
N ASP A 240 -9.04 -20.88 16.80
CA ASP A 240 -8.98 -19.98 17.96
C ASP A 240 -8.39 -20.74 19.15
N ARG A 241 -7.35 -20.20 19.79
CA ARG A 241 -6.62 -20.92 20.83
C ARG A 241 -7.32 -20.91 22.18
N LYS A 242 -8.25 -19.98 22.42
CA LYS A 242 -9.01 -19.92 23.68
C LYS A 242 -10.22 -20.84 23.64
N THR A 243 -10.93 -20.83 22.53
CA THR A 243 -12.21 -21.57 22.37
C THR A 243 -12.04 -22.93 21.68
N GLY A 244 -10.88 -23.19 21.07
CA GLY A 244 -10.66 -24.38 20.23
C GLY A 244 -11.42 -24.37 18.90
N ARG A 245 -12.29 -23.37 18.66
CA ARG A 245 -13.16 -23.32 17.48
C ARG A 245 -12.33 -23.26 16.21
N THR A 246 -12.57 -24.21 15.31
CA THR A 246 -11.86 -24.33 14.04
C THR A 246 -12.75 -23.88 12.88
N THR A 247 -12.19 -23.11 11.95
CA THR A 247 -12.82 -22.72 10.70
C THR A 247 -11.91 -23.10 9.54
N ILE A 248 -12.47 -23.77 8.53
CA ILE A 248 -11.75 -24.11 7.29
C ILE A 248 -12.37 -23.30 6.16
N LYS A 249 -11.54 -22.58 5.41
CA LYS A 249 -11.95 -21.85 4.21
C LYS A 249 -11.08 -22.28 3.03
N THR A 250 -11.72 -22.55 1.90
CA THR A 250 -11.05 -22.77 0.61
C THR A 250 -11.09 -21.49 -0.20
N VAL A 251 -9.92 -21.02 -0.60
CA VAL A 251 -9.74 -19.87 -1.48
C VAL A 251 -9.15 -20.39 -2.79
N TYR A 252 -9.62 -19.87 -3.91
CA TYR A 252 -9.05 -20.14 -5.22
C TYR A 252 -8.35 -18.90 -5.75
N ALA A 253 -7.26 -19.11 -6.48
CA ALA A 253 -6.60 -18.06 -7.25
C ALA A 253 -6.25 -18.58 -8.65
N VAL A 254 -6.09 -17.66 -9.59
CA VAL A 254 -5.65 -17.94 -10.96
C VAL A 254 -4.46 -17.04 -11.28
N THR A 255 -3.52 -17.56 -12.06
CA THR A 255 -2.35 -16.80 -12.52
C THR A 255 -2.05 -17.06 -13.98
N SER A 256 -1.48 -16.06 -14.63
CA SER A 256 -0.90 -16.15 -15.96
C SER A 256 0.48 -16.82 -15.99
N LEU A 257 1.15 -16.95 -14.84
CA LEU A 257 2.47 -17.57 -14.75
C LEU A 257 2.40 -19.06 -15.06
N THR A 258 3.30 -19.55 -15.91
CA THR A 258 3.47 -21.00 -16.14
C THR A 258 4.18 -21.67 -14.96
N ALA A 259 4.18 -23.00 -14.93
CA ALA A 259 4.85 -23.77 -13.88
C ALA A 259 6.37 -23.56 -13.88
N GLU A 260 6.96 -23.28 -15.04
CA GLU A 260 8.39 -22.97 -15.22
C GLU A 260 8.72 -21.57 -14.69
N GLN A 261 7.80 -20.62 -14.84
CA GLN A 261 7.99 -19.25 -14.37
C GLN A 261 7.81 -19.13 -12.86
N ALA A 262 6.82 -19.82 -12.29
CA ALA A 262 6.54 -19.78 -10.86
C ALA A 262 5.99 -21.10 -10.32
N GLY A 263 6.78 -21.76 -9.46
CA GLY A 263 6.36 -22.96 -8.77
C GLY A 263 5.43 -22.69 -7.58
N PRO A 264 4.86 -23.75 -6.96
CA PRO A 264 3.89 -23.63 -5.87
C PRO A 264 4.37 -22.80 -4.67
N ALA A 265 5.65 -22.92 -4.29
CA ALA A 265 6.22 -22.18 -3.16
C ALA A 265 6.32 -20.66 -3.44
N GLN A 266 6.66 -20.28 -4.68
CA GLN A 266 6.71 -18.88 -5.10
C GLN A 266 5.31 -18.27 -5.17
N LEU A 267 4.35 -18.98 -5.77
CA LEU A 267 2.94 -18.54 -5.81
C LEU A 267 2.35 -18.39 -4.40
N ALA A 268 2.63 -19.35 -3.50
CA ALA A 268 2.21 -19.25 -2.10
C ALA A 268 2.76 -18.00 -1.40
N THR A 269 3.96 -17.59 -1.78
CA THR A 269 4.62 -16.41 -1.24
C THR A 269 4.04 -15.14 -1.81
N LEU A 270 3.87 -15.02 -3.13
CA LEU A 270 3.23 -13.85 -3.76
C LEU A 270 1.79 -13.63 -3.25
N ILE A 271 1.01 -14.70 -3.08
CA ILE A 271 -0.36 -14.61 -2.55
C ILE A 271 -0.36 -14.18 -1.08
N ARG A 272 0.64 -14.60 -0.30
CA ARG A 272 0.78 -14.19 1.10
C ARG A 272 1.22 -12.74 1.20
N ASP A 273 2.18 -12.34 0.38
CA ASP A 273 2.80 -11.02 0.40
C ASP A 273 1.83 -9.94 -0.10
N HIS A 274 0.74 -10.31 -0.79
CA HIS A 274 -0.40 -9.41 -1.00
C HIS A 274 -0.91 -8.78 0.32
N TRP A 275 -0.87 -9.50 1.45
CA TRP A 275 -1.29 -8.97 2.76
C TRP A 275 -0.42 -7.81 3.28
N GLN A 276 0.72 -7.52 2.64
CA GLN A 276 1.54 -6.36 2.99
C GLN A 276 0.78 -5.03 2.81
N ILE A 277 -0.17 -4.96 1.86
CA ILE A 277 -1.00 -3.76 1.68
C ILE A 277 -2.00 -3.60 2.82
N GLU A 278 -2.61 -4.67 3.29
CA GLU A 278 -3.46 -4.65 4.49
C GLU A 278 -2.63 -4.32 5.76
N ALA A 279 -1.40 -4.82 5.85
CA ALA A 279 -0.49 -4.47 6.94
C ALA A 279 -0.12 -2.98 6.92
N LEU A 280 0.11 -2.39 5.74
CA LEU A 280 0.28 -0.95 5.58
C LEU A 280 -0.96 -0.19 6.06
N HIS A 281 -2.15 -0.61 5.64
CA HIS A 281 -3.41 0.01 6.06
C HIS A 281 -3.53 0.03 7.59
N HIS A 282 -3.21 -1.09 8.25
CA HIS A 282 -3.19 -1.17 9.70
C HIS A 282 -2.18 -0.21 10.34
N VAL A 283 -0.97 -0.06 9.79
CA VAL A 283 0.02 0.91 10.28
C VAL A 283 -0.52 2.34 10.15
N ARG A 284 -1.13 2.70 9.02
CA ARG A 284 -1.75 4.01 8.81
C ARG A 284 -2.85 4.28 9.86
N ASP A 285 -3.68 3.28 10.16
CA ASP A 285 -4.78 3.43 11.11
C ASP A 285 -4.30 3.50 12.56
N THR A 286 -3.40 2.61 12.97
CA THR A 286 -3.00 2.46 14.38
C THR A 286 -1.86 3.37 14.78
N THR A 287 -0.91 3.64 13.88
CA THR A 287 0.26 4.48 14.17
C THR A 287 0.01 5.94 13.81
N PHE A 288 -0.69 6.20 12.70
CA PHE A 288 -0.97 7.57 12.24
C PHE A 288 -2.40 8.04 12.51
N ALA A 289 -3.20 7.25 13.24
CA ALA A 289 -4.59 7.57 13.61
C ALA A 289 -5.46 7.95 12.40
N GLU A 290 -5.20 7.36 11.24
CA GLU A 290 -5.79 7.83 9.97
C GLU A 290 -7.32 7.72 9.95
N ASP A 291 -7.89 6.60 10.36
CA ASP A 291 -9.34 6.41 10.45
C ASP A 291 -10.02 7.30 11.52
N ALA A 292 -9.24 7.81 12.49
CA ALA A 292 -9.72 8.77 13.49
C ALA A 292 -9.58 10.23 13.03
N SER A 293 -8.84 10.49 11.94
CA SER A 293 -8.59 11.84 11.44
C SER A 293 -9.87 12.50 10.94
N GLN A 294 -10.15 13.71 11.44
CA GLN A 294 -11.30 14.52 11.05
C GLN A 294 -10.95 15.61 10.03
N LEU A 295 -9.83 15.46 9.31
CA LEU A 295 -9.49 16.35 8.21
C LEU A 295 -10.45 16.09 7.04
N ARG A 296 -11.09 17.14 6.51
CA ARG A 296 -12.19 17.02 5.52
C ARG A 296 -12.13 17.99 4.36
N THR A 297 -11.21 18.95 4.40
CA THR A 297 -11.20 20.10 3.48
C THR A 297 -10.35 19.81 2.25
N GLY A 298 -10.96 19.87 1.06
CA GLY A 298 -10.27 19.71 -0.22
C GLY A 298 -9.41 18.44 -0.27
N ASN A 299 -8.20 18.56 -0.82
CA ASN A 299 -7.25 17.45 -0.95
C ASN A 299 -6.45 17.16 0.33
N ALA A 300 -6.68 17.87 1.42
CA ALA A 300 -5.86 17.75 2.63
C ALA A 300 -5.85 16.33 3.24
N PRO A 301 -6.96 15.56 3.27
CA PRO A 301 -6.93 14.19 3.78
C PRO A 301 -6.11 13.24 2.89
N ARG A 302 -6.20 13.41 1.55
CA ARG A 302 -5.39 12.68 0.57
C ARG A 302 -3.92 13.04 0.74
N ALA A 303 -3.57 14.32 0.82
CA ALA A 303 -2.19 14.75 1.01
C ALA A 303 -1.57 14.19 2.30
N MET A 304 -2.33 14.15 3.41
CA MET A 304 -1.86 13.51 4.64
C MET A 304 -1.67 12.00 4.47
N ALA A 305 -2.53 11.31 3.73
CA ALA A 305 -2.31 9.90 3.39
C ALA A 305 -1.01 9.71 2.58
N THR A 306 -0.74 10.58 1.62
CA THR A 306 0.50 10.56 0.83
C THR A 306 1.73 10.81 1.70
N TRP A 307 1.68 11.76 2.63
CA TRP A 307 2.78 11.99 3.59
C TRP A 307 3.00 10.82 4.54
N ARG A 308 1.95 10.11 4.95
CA ARG A 308 2.08 8.88 5.73
C ARG A 308 2.76 7.78 4.92
N ASN A 309 2.40 7.63 3.64
CA ASN A 309 3.08 6.68 2.75
C ASN A 309 4.56 7.04 2.60
N LEU A 310 4.89 8.33 2.41
CA LEU A 310 6.28 8.80 2.36
C LEU A 310 7.02 8.48 3.66
N ALA A 311 6.44 8.78 4.82
CA ALA A 311 7.06 8.55 6.12
C ALA A 311 7.30 7.05 6.36
N ILE A 312 6.29 6.20 6.12
CA ILE A 312 6.44 4.75 6.24
C ILE A 312 7.51 4.24 5.27
N GLY A 313 7.51 4.74 4.03
CA GLY A 313 8.44 4.32 3.01
C GLY A 313 9.89 4.70 3.32
N ALA A 314 10.14 5.96 3.68
CA ALA A 314 11.46 6.45 4.08
C ALA A 314 12.00 5.69 5.30
N LEU A 315 11.15 5.39 6.28
CA LEU A 315 11.53 4.59 7.44
C LEU A 315 11.90 3.15 7.06
N ARG A 316 11.13 2.51 6.16
CA ARG A 316 11.43 1.16 5.66
C ARG A 316 12.73 1.12 4.86
N LEU A 317 12.98 2.13 4.04
CA LEU A 317 14.24 2.30 3.30
C LEU A 317 15.43 2.43 4.24
N ALA A 318 15.25 3.07 5.39
CA ALA A 318 16.26 3.14 6.46
C ALA A 318 16.35 1.87 7.33
N GLY A 319 15.64 0.79 6.98
CA GLY A 319 15.69 -0.49 7.67
C GLY A 319 14.78 -0.60 8.91
N ALA A 320 13.85 0.33 9.12
CA ALA A 320 12.95 0.27 10.26
C ALA A 320 11.93 -0.87 10.13
N THR A 321 11.94 -1.79 11.10
CA THR A 321 10.96 -2.89 11.21
C THR A 321 9.75 -2.51 12.07
N ASN A 322 9.89 -1.52 12.95
CA ASN A 322 8.82 -0.98 13.79
C ASN A 322 8.65 0.53 13.53
N ILE A 323 7.61 0.87 12.77
CA ILE A 323 7.34 2.25 12.35
C ILE A 323 7.08 3.16 13.56
N ALA A 324 6.29 2.73 14.54
CA ALA A 324 5.98 3.55 15.71
C ALA A 324 7.23 3.87 16.55
N ALA A 325 8.16 2.91 16.69
CA ALA A 325 9.43 3.15 17.37
C ALA A 325 10.32 4.13 16.59
N ALA A 326 10.38 3.99 15.27
CA ALA A 326 11.18 4.86 14.43
C ALA A 326 10.66 6.30 14.37
N LEU A 327 9.33 6.50 14.35
CA LEU A 327 8.74 7.84 14.49
C LEU A 327 9.14 8.51 15.81
N ARG A 328 9.07 7.78 16.94
CA ARG A 328 9.53 8.31 18.24
C ARG A 328 11.03 8.61 18.27
N HIS A 329 11.83 7.82 17.54
CA HIS A 329 13.26 8.10 17.39
C HIS A 329 13.48 9.42 16.62
N ASN A 330 12.77 9.63 15.52
CA ASN A 330 12.84 10.87 14.74
C ASN A 330 12.32 12.08 15.52
N ALA A 331 11.26 11.92 16.33
CA ALA A 331 10.69 13.00 17.15
C ALA A 331 11.71 13.64 18.12
N ARG A 332 12.74 12.89 18.53
CA ARG A 332 13.77 13.35 19.48
C ARG A 332 14.88 14.19 18.83
N ASN A 333 14.94 14.25 17.51
CA ASN A 333 15.96 15.02 16.80
C ASN A 333 15.45 15.43 15.41
N ALA A 334 15.19 16.74 15.25
CA ALA A 334 14.63 17.32 14.03
C ALA A 334 15.52 17.18 12.78
N ASP A 335 16.83 16.90 12.93
CA ASP A 335 17.73 16.63 11.81
C ASP A 335 17.52 15.25 11.18
N ARG A 336 16.93 14.29 11.91
CA ARG A 336 16.74 12.92 11.43
C ARG A 336 15.72 12.84 10.28
N PRO A 337 14.53 13.48 10.36
CA PRO A 337 13.63 13.59 9.22
C PRO A 337 14.28 14.19 7.96
N LEU A 338 15.10 15.24 8.10
CA LEU A 338 15.77 15.87 6.96
C LEU A 338 16.78 14.91 6.31
N ALA A 339 17.58 14.22 7.12
CA ALA A 339 18.52 13.23 6.62
C ALA A 339 17.82 12.10 5.85
N LEU A 340 16.69 11.60 6.38
CA LEU A 340 15.90 10.55 5.73
C LEU A 340 15.31 10.98 4.39
N LEU A 341 14.96 12.26 4.25
CA LEU A 341 14.43 12.83 3.01
C LEU A 341 15.52 13.29 2.03
N GLY A 342 16.80 13.29 2.45
CA GLY A 342 17.92 13.80 1.65
C GLY A 342 17.89 15.32 1.50
N LEU A 343 17.47 16.03 2.56
CA LEU A 343 17.35 17.50 2.61
C LEU A 343 18.45 18.16 3.46
N LYS A 344 19.52 17.43 3.78
CA LYS A 344 20.69 17.96 4.49
C LYS A 344 21.73 18.48 3.52
#